data_AF-A0A3B4YN88-F1
#
_entry.id   AF-A0A3B4YN88-F1
#
_cell.length_a   1.000
_cell.length_b   1.000
_cell.length_c   1.000
_cell.angle_alpha   90.00
_cell.angle_beta   90.00
_cell.angle_gamma   90.00
#
_symmetry.space_group_name_H-M   'P 1'
#
loop_
_entity.id
_entity.type
_entity.pdbx_description
1 polymer ?
#
loop_
_entity_poly.entity_id
_entity_poly.type
_entity_poly.pdbx_seq_one_letter_code
_entity_poly.pdbx_strand_id
1 'polypeptide(L)'
;MLPLSIKDDEYKPAKFNLLVKLSGWFRSILADKTSRNLFSFLCLNLSFAFVELMYGIWSNSLGLISDSFHMFFDCTALLAGLAASVISKWRSNDSFSYGYVRAEVLAGFVNGLFLIFTAFFIFSEGVERALEPPDVHHERLLPVSVAGLLVNLVGIFVFQHGGHGHSHGEEGHGHSHSLFNGSLNHGHSHGGHNHQSKHGGHGHGGHGHSHDSHDSHGHSVLLHIIADTLGSIGVIISALLMQKYDLMIADPICSMLIAILIGVSVVPLLKESIGILMQRTPPSLDHALPECYQRVQQLQGVYNLQEPHFWTLCTDVYIGTLKLLVAPDADTRWILSQTHHIFTQAGIRQLYVQIDVAAM
;
A
#
# COMPACT_ATOMS: atom_id res chain seq x y z
N MET A 1 34.44 10.80 15.66
CA MET A 1 34.03 9.52 16.27
C MET A 1 32.75 9.79 17.04
N LEU A 2 31.61 9.33 16.50
CA LEU A 2 30.31 9.44 17.17
C LEU A 2 30.30 8.45 18.36
N PRO A 3 29.75 8.83 19.53
CA PRO A 3 29.78 7.95 20.69
C PRO A 3 28.95 6.70 20.41
N LEU A 4 29.64 5.56 20.42
CA LEU A 4 29.08 4.22 20.37
C LEU A 4 28.50 3.89 21.73
N SER A 5 27.20 3.54 21.74
CA SER A 5 26.48 2.88 22.84
C SER A 5 26.39 3.68 24.16
N ILE A 6 25.17 4.16 24.45
CA ILE A 6 24.79 4.47 25.83
C ILE A 6 24.53 3.10 26.49
N LYS A 7 25.32 2.76 27.52
CA LYS A 7 25.07 1.58 28.34
C LYS A 7 23.66 1.66 28.95
N ASP A 8 22.86 0.62 28.72
CA ASP A 8 21.48 0.49 29.22
C ASP A 8 21.36 0.51 30.77
N ASP A 9 22.47 0.40 31.50
CA ASP A 9 22.49 0.34 32.97
C ASP A 9 22.09 1.66 33.66
N GLU A 10 21.99 2.78 32.94
CA GLU A 10 21.59 4.08 33.48
C GLU A 10 20.12 4.46 33.18
N TYR A 11 19.36 3.57 32.51
CA TYR A 11 17.93 3.78 32.29
C TYR A 11 17.10 3.20 33.44
N LYS A 12 16.79 4.04 34.44
CA LYS A 12 15.68 3.74 35.37
C LYS A 12 14.38 3.84 34.57
N PRO A 13 13.60 2.75 34.39
CA PRO A 13 12.34 2.85 33.67
C PRO A 13 11.44 3.83 34.42
N ALA A 14 11.14 4.96 33.78
CA ALA A 14 10.07 5.83 34.24
C ALA A 14 8.83 4.93 34.41
N LYS A 15 8.18 5.01 35.58
CA LYS A 15 6.96 4.26 35.92
C LYS A 15 6.12 4.08 34.66
N PHE A 16 5.82 2.83 34.31
CA PHE A 16 5.05 2.40 33.12
C PHE A 16 3.66 3.07 33.11
N ASN A 17 3.60 4.36 32.82
CA ASN A 17 2.37 5.12 32.72
C ASN A 17 1.87 4.96 31.30
N LEU A 18 1.28 3.79 31.05
CA LEU A 18 0.66 3.39 29.79
C LEU A 18 -0.28 4.49 29.28
N LEU A 19 -1.00 5.16 30.19
CA LEU A 19 -1.88 6.31 29.89
C LEU A 19 -1.13 7.55 29.36
N VAL A 20 0.07 7.84 29.86
CA VAL A 20 0.87 8.98 29.39
C VAL A 20 1.42 8.69 27.99
N LYS A 21 1.90 7.46 27.74
CA LYS A 21 2.30 7.03 26.39
C LYS A 21 1.12 7.01 25.42
N LEU A 22 -0.03 6.47 25.83
CA LEU A 22 -1.26 6.51 25.03
C LEU A 22 -1.69 7.94 24.71
N SER A 23 -1.64 8.86 25.68
CA SER A 23 -1.93 10.28 25.43
C SER A 23 -0.95 10.92 24.44
N GLY A 24 0.33 10.52 24.48
CA GLY A 24 1.35 10.94 23.51
C GLY A 24 1.09 10.38 22.11
N TRP A 25 0.66 9.12 22.02
CA TRP A 25 0.27 8.49 20.76
C TRP A 25 -0.96 9.18 20.16
N PHE A 26 -2.01 9.42 20.96
CA PHE A 26 -3.19 10.16 20.55
C PHE A 26 -2.84 11.56 20.04
N ARG A 27 -1.94 12.27 20.74
CA ARG A 27 -1.50 13.61 20.32
C ARG A 27 -0.70 13.58 19.03
N SER A 28 0.10 12.53 18.80
CA SER A 28 0.82 12.30 17.54
C SER A 28 -0.14 12.00 16.37
N ILE A 29 -1.14 11.15 16.62
CA ILE A 29 -2.18 10.81 15.64
C ILE A 29 -2.99 12.05 15.23
N LEU A 30 -3.36 12.90 16.19
CA LEU A 30 -4.10 14.14 15.90
C LEU A 30 -3.25 15.25 15.26
N ALA A 31 -1.93 15.21 15.42
CA ALA A 31 -1.02 16.20 14.86
C ALA A 31 -0.83 16.02 13.35
N ASP A 32 -0.81 14.78 12.87
CA ASP A 32 -0.68 14.46 11.46
C ASP A 32 -2.04 14.44 10.74
N LYS A 33 -2.15 15.12 9.60
CA LYS A 33 -3.43 15.32 8.90
C LYS A 33 -4.00 13.98 8.39
N THR A 34 -3.15 13.14 7.83
CA THR A 34 -3.51 11.81 7.31
C THR A 34 -3.93 10.88 8.44
N SER A 35 -3.13 10.82 9.52
CA SER A 35 -3.44 10.03 10.72
C SER A 35 -4.74 10.49 11.42
N ARG A 36 -5.01 11.79 11.45
CA ARG A 36 -6.25 12.35 12.02
C ARG A 36 -7.48 12.00 11.20
N ASN A 37 -7.38 12.04 9.87
CA ASN A 37 -8.47 11.65 8.99
C ASN A 37 -8.77 10.16 9.13
N LEU A 38 -7.73 9.31 9.15
CA LEU A 38 -7.83 7.88 9.43
C LEU A 38 -8.50 7.59 10.78
N PHE A 39 -8.09 8.29 11.83
CA PHE A 39 -8.68 8.14 13.15
C PHE A 39 -10.15 8.58 13.20
N SER A 40 -10.49 9.70 12.54
CA SER A 40 -11.87 10.19 12.48
C SER A 40 -12.79 9.21 11.74
N PHE A 41 -12.31 8.64 10.64
CA PHE A 41 -13.01 7.61 9.89
C PHE A 41 -13.18 6.32 10.70
N LEU A 42 -12.12 5.87 11.39
CA LEU A 42 -12.19 4.72 12.30
C LEU A 42 -13.26 4.92 13.39
N CYS A 43 -13.30 6.09 14.03
CA CYS A 43 -14.32 6.38 15.04
C CYS A 43 -15.74 6.36 14.47
N LEU A 44 -15.91 6.88 13.24
CA LEU A 44 -17.20 6.90 12.57
C LEU A 44 -17.67 5.49 12.22
N ASN A 45 -16.84 4.69 11.56
CA ASN A 45 -17.17 3.29 11.22
C ASN A 45 -17.39 2.43 12.45
N LEU A 46 -16.55 2.56 13.48
CA LEU A 46 -16.71 1.81 14.73
C LEU A 46 -18.02 2.18 15.45
N SER A 47 -18.40 3.47 15.43
CA SER A 47 -19.67 3.92 16.01
C SER A 47 -20.85 3.34 15.24
N PHE A 48 -20.77 3.33 13.90
CA PHE A 48 -21.81 2.75 13.06
C PHE A 48 -21.94 1.23 13.27
N ALA A 49 -20.83 0.50 13.30
CA ALA A 49 -20.81 -0.93 13.60
C ALA A 49 -21.48 -1.26 14.94
N PHE A 50 -21.30 -0.41 15.96
CA PHE A 50 -21.96 -0.59 17.25
C PHE A 50 -23.47 -0.31 17.18
N VAL A 51 -23.89 0.73 16.45
CA VAL A 51 -25.31 1.03 16.22
C VAL A 51 -25.99 -0.12 15.50
N GLU A 52 -25.34 -0.66 14.47
CA GLU A 52 -25.86 -1.80 13.72
C GLU A 52 -25.94 -3.05 14.59
N LEU A 53 -24.92 -3.31 15.41
CA LEU A 53 -24.92 -4.46 16.32
C LEU A 53 -26.08 -4.37 17.31
N MET A 54 -26.29 -3.20 17.91
CA MET A 54 -27.41 -2.97 18.83
C MET A 54 -28.76 -3.12 18.13
N TYR A 55 -28.89 -2.60 16.90
CA TYR A 55 -30.11 -2.74 16.10
C TYR A 55 -30.36 -4.19 15.68
N GLY A 56 -29.31 -4.95 15.36
CA GLY A 56 -29.38 -6.37 15.01
C GLY A 56 -29.83 -7.24 16.18
N ILE A 57 -29.25 -7.01 17.37
CA ILE A 57 -29.66 -7.68 18.61
C ILE A 57 -31.11 -7.32 18.95
N TRP A 58 -31.47 -6.03 18.88
CA TRP A 58 -32.84 -5.59 19.19
C TRP A 58 -33.88 -6.15 18.22
N SER A 59 -33.51 -6.26 16.95
CA SER A 59 -34.39 -6.79 15.89
C SER A 59 -34.37 -8.31 15.77
N ASN A 60 -33.56 -9.02 16.58
CA ASN A 60 -33.28 -10.47 16.50
C ASN A 60 -32.91 -10.93 15.07
N SER A 61 -32.20 -10.08 14.32
CA SER A 61 -31.79 -10.38 12.94
C SER A 61 -30.37 -10.93 12.93
N LEU A 62 -30.24 -12.24 12.71
CA LEU A 62 -28.93 -12.89 12.58
C LEU A 62 -28.09 -12.29 11.44
N GLY A 63 -28.74 -11.95 10.31
CA GLY A 63 -28.04 -11.34 9.16
C GLY A 63 -27.45 -9.97 9.47
N LEU A 64 -28.15 -9.16 10.26
CA LEU A 64 -27.67 -7.83 10.64
C LEU A 64 -26.58 -7.88 11.73
N ILE A 65 -26.67 -8.88 12.61
CA ILE A 65 -25.62 -9.16 13.61
C ILE A 65 -24.33 -9.57 12.90
N SER A 66 -24.43 -10.44 11.90
CA SER A 66 -23.30 -10.85 11.07
C SER A 66 -22.67 -9.65 10.34
N ASP A 67 -23.50 -8.77 9.78
CA ASP A 67 -23.03 -7.54 9.11
C ASP A 67 -22.24 -6.63 10.07
N SER A 68 -22.73 -6.50 11.30
CA SER A 68 -22.04 -5.70 12.32
C SER A 68 -20.69 -6.28 12.72
N PHE A 69 -20.56 -7.61 12.76
CA PHE A 69 -19.29 -8.27 13.11
C PHE A 69 -18.24 -8.12 12.01
N HIS A 70 -18.63 -8.17 10.74
CA HIS A 70 -17.69 -7.95 9.63
C HIS A 70 -17.10 -6.53 9.70
N MET A 71 -17.94 -5.50 9.85
CA MET A 71 -17.50 -4.11 9.96
C MET A 71 -16.62 -3.87 11.20
N PHE A 72 -16.89 -4.59 12.29
CA PHE A 72 -16.07 -4.54 13.50
C PHE A 72 -14.65 -5.09 13.25
N PHE A 73 -14.52 -6.18 12.50
CA PHE A 73 -13.22 -6.71 12.12
C PHE A 73 -12.46 -5.76 11.17
N ASP A 74 -13.16 -5.12 10.23
CA ASP A 74 -12.57 -4.09 9.38
C ASP A 74 -12.05 -2.89 10.19
N CYS A 75 -12.81 -2.44 11.21
CA CYS A 75 -12.34 -1.42 12.14
C CYS A 75 -11.10 -1.84 12.93
N THR A 76 -11.01 -3.11 13.33
CA THR A 76 -9.84 -3.65 14.05
C THR A 76 -8.61 -3.65 13.15
N ALA A 77 -8.79 -3.97 11.88
CA ALA A 77 -7.76 -3.89 10.85
C ALA A 77 -7.26 -2.45 10.63
N LEU A 78 -8.16 -1.48 10.49
CA LEU A 78 -7.83 -0.05 10.40
C LEU A 78 -7.09 0.46 11.65
N LEU A 79 -7.52 0.03 12.83
CA LEU A 79 -6.84 0.34 14.08
C LEU A 79 -5.41 -0.21 14.12
N ALA A 80 -5.20 -1.45 13.67
CA ALA A 80 -3.87 -2.05 13.58
C ALA A 80 -2.98 -1.28 12.59
N GLY A 81 -3.52 -0.85 11.44
CA GLY A 81 -2.82 0.00 10.48
C GLY A 81 -2.43 1.37 11.05
N LEU A 82 -3.34 2.02 11.78
CA LEU A 82 -3.06 3.28 12.45
C LEU A 82 -1.97 3.13 13.52
N ALA A 83 -2.05 2.08 14.34
CA ALA A 83 -1.04 1.77 15.34
C ALA A 83 0.33 1.52 14.68
N ALA A 84 0.37 0.78 13.58
CA ALA A 84 1.59 0.51 12.83
C ALA A 84 2.21 1.79 12.23
N SER A 85 1.40 2.72 11.73
CA SER A 85 1.87 4.02 11.23
C SER A 85 2.48 4.90 12.33
N VAL A 86 2.02 4.75 13.58
CA VAL A 86 2.65 5.41 14.73
C VAL A 86 3.95 4.71 15.12
N ILE A 87 3.97 3.38 15.11
CA ILE A 87 5.12 2.56 15.47
C ILE A 87 6.26 2.71 14.45
N SER A 88 5.95 2.84 13.16
CA SER A 88 6.95 3.00 12.09
C SER A 88 7.81 4.25 12.23
N LYS A 89 7.28 5.28 12.91
CA LYS A 89 7.95 6.56 13.20
C LYS A 89 8.88 6.50 14.42
N TRP A 90 8.93 5.37 15.15
CA TRP A 90 9.83 5.23 16.30
C TRP A 90 11.29 5.10 15.86
N ARG A 91 12.19 5.69 16.66
CA ARG A 91 13.63 5.64 16.42
C ARG A 91 14.18 4.21 16.56
N SER A 92 15.24 3.90 15.83
CA SER A 92 15.99 2.65 15.99
C SER A 92 16.57 2.48 17.39
N ASN A 93 16.72 1.23 17.81
CA ASN A 93 17.33 0.81 19.07
C ASN A 93 18.23 -0.41 18.83
N ASP A 94 18.93 -0.88 19.87
CA ASP A 94 19.91 -1.96 19.76
C ASP A 94 19.29 -3.32 19.35
N SER A 95 17.99 -3.52 19.60
CA SER A 95 17.26 -4.72 19.13
C SER A 95 16.78 -4.60 17.68
N PHE A 96 16.51 -3.38 17.20
CA PHE A 96 15.99 -3.07 15.86
C PHE A 96 16.87 -2.03 15.17
N SER A 97 18.00 -2.48 14.61
CA SER A 97 19.01 -1.62 13.97
C SER A 97 18.48 -0.80 12.79
N TYR A 98 17.56 -1.37 12.01
CA TYR A 98 16.86 -0.69 10.91
C TYR A 98 15.64 0.12 11.35
N GLY A 99 15.31 0.12 12.65
CA GLY A 99 14.10 0.74 13.19
C GLY A 99 12.83 -0.10 12.98
N TYR A 100 11.68 0.55 13.16
CA TYR A 100 10.36 -0.08 13.20
C TYR A 100 9.57 0.04 11.87
N VAL A 101 10.22 0.45 10.79
CA VAL A 101 9.60 0.69 9.48
C VAL A 101 8.89 -0.52 8.88
N ARG A 102 9.28 -1.75 9.24
CA ARG A 102 8.56 -2.98 8.81
C ARG A 102 7.20 -3.18 9.48
N ALA A 103 6.88 -2.44 10.54
CA ALA A 103 5.61 -2.57 11.26
C ALA A 103 4.40 -2.29 10.35
N GLU A 104 4.53 -1.34 9.42
CA GLU A 104 3.50 -1.03 8.43
C GLU A 104 3.20 -2.21 7.50
N VAL A 105 4.25 -2.84 6.95
CA VAL A 105 4.12 -4.01 6.08
C VAL A 105 3.49 -5.19 6.83
N LEU A 106 3.89 -5.38 8.09
CA LEU A 106 3.33 -6.44 8.94
C LEU A 106 1.85 -6.20 9.24
N ALA A 107 1.45 -4.96 9.54
CA ALA A 107 0.06 -4.62 9.77
C ALA A 107 -0.78 -4.77 8.49
N GLY A 108 -0.26 -4.37 7.33
CA GLY A 108 -0.90 -4.62 6.03
C GLY A 108 -1.09 -6.10 5.74
N PHE A 109 -0.09 -6.94 6.05
CA PHE A 109 -0.18 -8.40 5.92
C PHE A 109 -1.26 -9.00 6.84
N VAL A 110 -1.25 -8.63 8.13
CA VAL A 110 -2.26 -9.09 9.10
C VAL A 110 -3.66 -8.62 8.71
N ASN A 111 -3.80 -7.39 8.23
CA ASN A 111 -5.06 -6.87 7.68
C ASN A 111 -5.55 -7.73 6.50
N GLY A 112 -4.67 -8.04 5.55
CA GLY A 112 -5.01 -8.93 4.43
C GLY A 112 -5.53 -10.30 4.89
N LEU A 113 -4.99 -10.87 5.98
CA LEU A 113 -5.50 -12.12 6.55
C LEU A 113 -6.91 -11.96 7.15
N PHE A 114 -7.17 -10.86 7.85
CA PHE A 114 -8.51 -10.55 8.36
C PHE A 114 -9.53 -10.35 7.24
N LEU A 115 -9.14 -9.70 6.14
CA LEU A 115 -10.02 -9.52 4.99
C LEU A 115 -10.36 -10.85 4.31
N ILE A 116 -9.41 -11.79 4.20
CA ILE A 116 -9.71 -13.15 3.70
C ILE A 116 -10.68 -13.88 4.63
N PHE A 117 -10.44 -13.80 5.94
CA PHE A 117 -11.31 -14.42 6.94
C PHE A 117 -12.74 -13.86 6.84
N THR A 118 -12.86 -12.54 6.74
CA THR A 118 -14.14 -11.83 6.62
C THR A 118 -14.84 -12.16 5.31
N ALA A 119 -14.12 -12.17 4.18
CA ALA A 119 -14.67 -12.56 2.89
C ALA A 119 -15.20 -14.01 2.89
N PHE A 120 -14.46 -14.94 3.52
CA PHE A 120 -14.93 -16.33 3.67
C PHE A 120 -16.22 -16.41 4.50
N PHE A 121 -16.31 -15.64 5.58
CA PHE A 121 -17.49 -15.59 6.43
C PHE A 121 -18.72 -15.02 5.70
N ILE A 122 -18.58 -13.88 5.02
CA ILE A 122 -19.65 -13.28 4.20
C ILE A 122 -20.09 -14.24 3.08
N PHE A 123 -19.14 -14.92 2.45
CA PHE A 123 -19.45 -15.91 1.41
C PHE A 123 -20.25 -17.09 1.98
N SER A 124 -19.83 -17.64 3.13
CA SER A 124 -20.52 -18.75 3.80
C SER A 124 -21.94 -18.37 4.17
N GLU A 125 -22.14 -17.18 4.72
CA GLU A 125 -23.46 -16.67 5.07
C GLU A 125 -24.35 -16.45 3.84
N GLY A 126 -23.77 -15.91 2.75
CA GLY A 126 -24.46 -15.79 1.47
C GLY A 126 -24.94 -17.13 0.93
N VAL A 127 -24.13 -18.19 1.04
CA VAL A 127 -24.53 -19.55 0.66
C VAL A 127 -25.66 -20.08 1.55
N GLU A 128 -25.58 -19.88 2.87
CA GLU A 128 -26.62 -20.31 3.81
C GLU A 128 -27.97 -19.63 3.49
N ARG A 129 -27.98 -18.31 3.30
CA ARG A 129 -29.19 -17.55 2.93
C ARG A 129 -29.74 -17.93 1.55
N ALA A 130 -28.90 -18.43 0.63
CA ALA A 130 -29.35 -18.92 -0.67
C ALA A 130 -30.04 -20.29 -0.59
N LEU A 131 -29.63 -21.15 0.35
CA LEU A 131 -30.15 -22.50 0.53
C LEU A 131 -31.39 -22.54 1.42
N GLU A 132 -31.37 -21.77 2.52
CA GLU A 132 -32.46 -21.65 3.47
C GLU A 132 -32.83 -20.17 3.62
N PRO A 133 -33.70 -19.62 2.75
CA PRO A 133 -34.11 -18.22 2.82
C PRO A 133 -34.78 -17.97 4.18
N PRO A 134 -34.18 -17.15 5.06
CA PRO A 134 -34.82 -16.83 6.32
C PRO A 134 -36.01 -15.89 6.06
N ASP A 135 -37.07 -15.99 6.86
CA ASP A 135 -38.19 -15.04 6.86
C ASP A 135 -37.73 -13.69 7.46
N VAL A 136 -36.85 -12.98 6.77
CA VAL A 136 -36.34 -11.68 7.23
C VAL A 136 -37.33 -10.60 6.80
N HIS A 137 -37.74 -9.74 7.73
CA HIS A 137 -38.52 -8.56 7.39
C HIS A 137 -37.66 -7.58 6.56
N HIS A 138 -37.76 -7.67 5.22
CA HIS A 138 -37.08 -6.88 4.20
C HIS A 138 -37.09 -5.36 4.43
N GLU A 139 -38.05 -4.87 5.22
CA GLU A 139 -38.22 -3.47 5.58
C GLU A 139 -37.07 -2.92 6.44
N ARG A 140 -36.34 -3.79 7.16
CA ARG A 140 -35.27 -3.37 8.08
C ARG A 140 -33.90 -3.26 7.44
N LEU A 141 -33.66 -3.95 6.33
CA LEU A 141 -32.37 -3.98 5.63
C LEU A 141 -32.10 -2.68 4.87
N LEU A 142 -33.11 -2.16 4.15
CA LEU A 142 -32.95 -0.97 3.31
C LEU A 142 -32.51 0.28 4.11
N PRO A 143 -33.14 0.65 5.24
CA PRO A 143 -32.71 1.82 6.03
C PRO A 143 -31.27 1.70 6.54
N VAL A 144 -30.85 0.48 6.93
CA VAL A 144 -29.49 0.24 7.44
C VAL A 144 -28.46 0.36 6.34
N SER A 145 -28.71 -0.23 5.16
CA SER A 145 -27.80 -0.09 4.01
C SER A 145 -27.69 1.35 3.51
N VAL A 146 -28.78 2.13 3.56
CA VAL A 146 -28.75 3.57 3.23
C VAL A 146 -27.95 4.35 4.28
N ALA A 147 -28.11 4.04 5.56
CA ALA A 147 -27.32 4.67 6.63
C ALA A 147 -25.82 4.34 6.50
N GLY A 148 -25.48 3.08 6.20
CA GLY A 148 -24.11 2.64 5.94
C GLY A 148 -23.50 3.33 4.72
N LEU A 149 -24.26 3.48 3.63
CA LEU A 149 -23.82 4.25 2.46
C LEU A 149 -23.50 5.71 2.82
N LEU A 150 -24.35 6.37 3.62
CA LEU A 150 -24.12 7.76 4.05
C LEU A 150 -22.86 7.86 4.91
N VAL A 151 -22.67 6.93 5.83
CA VAL A 151 -21.46 6.81 6.67
C VAL A 151 -20.21 6.70 5.79
N ASN A 152 -20.21 5.80 4.82
CA ASN A 152 -19.07 5.62 3.92
C ASN A 152 -18.83 6.86 3.03
N LEU A 153 -19.89 7.53 2.57
CA LEU A 153 -19.79 8.77 1.79
C LEU A 153 -19.18 9.92 2.60
N VAL A 154 -19.58 10.06 3.87
CA VAL A 154 -18.95 11.00 4.81
C VAL A 154 -17.48 10.65 4.99
N GLY A 155 -17.14 9.37 5.09
CA GLY A 155 -15.76 8.88 5.08
C GLY A 155 -14.96 9.40 3.88
N ILE A 156 -15.45 9.17 2.66
CA ILE A 156 -14.82 9.67 1.41
C ILE A 156 -14.64 11.18 1.46
N PHE A 157 -15.67 11.93 1.87
CA PHE A 157 -15.63 13.38 1.93
C PHE A 157 -14.55 13.90 2.88
N VAL A 158 -14.41 13.28 4.06
CA VAL A 158 -13.38 13.60 5.06
C VAL A 158 -11.97 13.34 4.50
N PHE A 159 -11.77 12.28 3.71
CA PHE A 159 -10.50 12.00 3.05
C PHE A 159 -10.21 12.97 1.89
N GLN A 160 -11.19 13.28 1.04
CA GLN A 160 -10.99 14.14 -0.15
C GLN A 160 -10.80 15.64 0.19
N HIS A 161 -11.51 16.16 1.19
CA HIS A 161 -11.35 17.57 1.62
C HIS A 161 -10.13 17.79 2.51
N GLY A 162 -9.44 16.72 2.91
CA GLY A 162 -8.12 16.77 3.53
C GLY A 162 -6.97 17.00 2.55
N GLY A 163 -7.17 16.82 1.24
CA GLY A 163 -6.09 16.81 0.24
C GLY A 163 -6.02 18.01 -0.72
N HIS A 164 -6.95 18.95 -0.70
CA HIS A 164 -6.96 20.06 -1.66
C HIS A 164 -6.29 21.32 -1.12
N GLY A 165 -5.01 21.46 -1.45
CA GLY A 165 -4.21 22.64 -1.21
C GLY A 165 -3.10 22.80 -2.25
N HIS A 166 -3.38 22.56 -3.54
CA HIS A 166 -2.51 23.01 -4.63
C HIS A 166 -3.35 23.67 -5.73
N SER A 167 -3.35 25.00 -5.65
CA SER A 167 -3.66 25.91 -6.73
C SER A 167 -2.59 25.83 -7.82
N HIS A 168 -2.97 25.45 -9.03
CA HIS A 168 -2.35 25.91 -10.26
C HIS A 168 -3.55 26.22 -11.18
N GLY A 169 -3.87 27.47 -11.49
CA GLY A 169 -2.98 28.48 -12.04
C GLY A 169 -3.00 28.30 -13.56
N GLU A 170 -3.80 29.11 -14.24
CA GLU A 170 -3.89 29.17 -15.70
C GLU A 170 -2.54 29.48 -16.37
N GLU A 171 -2.53 29.26 -17.69
CA GLU A 171 -1.68 29.86 -18.72
C GLU A 171 -0.33 29.19 -19.08
N GLY A 172 -0.19 28.94 -20.40
CA GLY A 172 0.95 29.49 -21.12
C GLY A 172 1.83 28.49 -21.86
N HIS A 173 1.39 28.05 -23.03
CA HIS A 173 2.31 27.70 -24.12
C HIS A 173 3.26 28.87 -24.41
N GLY A 174 4.56 28.64 -24.31
CA GLY A 174 5.59 29.62 -24.65
C GLY A 174 6.93 28.95 -24.93
N HIS A 175 7.13 28.54 -26.18
CA HIS A 175 8.44 28.12 -26.67
C HIS A 175 9.29 29.36 -26.99
N SER A 176 10.51 29.42 -26.45
CA SER A 176 11.57 30.26 -27.00
C SER A 176 12.94 29.66 -26.66
N HIS A 177 13.62 29.13 -27.68
CA HIS A 177 15.06 28.91 -27.67
C HIS A 177 15.68 29.87 -28.67
N SER A 178 16.70 30.63 -28.25
CA SER A 178 17.52 31.44 -29.13
C SER A 178 19.00 31.25 -28.81
N LEU A 179 19.75 30.88 -29.87
CA LEU A 179 21.19 31.10 -30.11
C LEU A 179 22.14 30.16 -29.32
N PHE A 180 23.19 29.53 -29.89
CA PHE A 180 23.99 29.84 -31.08
C PHE A 180 24.81 28.62 -31.60
N ASN A 181 25.03 28.58 -32.93
CA ASN A 181 26.16 28.05 -33.72
C ASN A 181 26.43 26.54 -33.96
N GLY A 182 26.65 26.20 -35.24
CA GLY A 182 27.40 25.01 -35.66
C GLY A 182 26.87 24.36 -36.94
N SER A 183 27.26 24.87 -38.10
CA SER A 183 26.99 24.31 -39.44
C SER A 183 27.39 22.84 -39.58
N LEU A 184 26.58 22.02 -40.27
CA LEU A 184 27.05 21.07 -41.29
C LEU A 184 25.89 20.47 -42.11
N ASN A 185 26.02 20.55 -43.44
CA ASN A 185 25.24 19.80 -44.42
C ASN A 185 25.40 18.28 -44.26
N HIS A 186 24.32 17.51 -44.35
CA HIS A 186 24.33 16.27 -45.16
C HIS A 186 22.90 15.75 -45.41
N GLY A 187 22.53 15.62 -46.68
CA GLY A 187 21.40 14.79 -47.09
C GLY A 187 21.80 13.31 -47.13
N HIS A 188 20.82 12.41 -47.12
CA HIS A 188 20.77 11.24 -48.02
C HIS A 188 19.39 10.58 -47.92
N SER A 189 18.83 10.33 -49.10
CA SER A 189 17.68 9.49 -49.40
C SER A 189 18.16 8.06 -49.62
N HIS A 190 17.46 7.08 -49.04
CA HIS A 190 17.19 5.73 -49.57
C HIS A 190 15.95 5.23 -48.79
N GLY A 191 14.90 4.65 -49.37
CA GLY A 191 14.82 3.84 -50.57
C GLY A 191 14.26 2.48 -50.16
N GLY A 192 12.92 2.35 -50.20
CA GLY A 192 12.15 1.11 -50.30
C GLY A 192 12.28 0.07 -49.18
N HIS A 193 11.17 -0.28 -48.52
CA HIS A 193 10.57 -1.62 -48.67
C HIS A 193 9.16 -1.62 -48.09
N ASN A 194 8.27 -2.18 -48.89
CA ASN A 194 6.83 -2.31 -48.71
C ASN A 194 6.57 -3.68 -48.09
N HIS A 195 5.91 -3.76 -46.94
CA HIS A 195 5.14 -4.94 -46.55
C HIS A 195 3.82 -4.56 -45.91
N GLN A 196 2.79 -4.98 -46.63
CA GLN A 196 1.38 -4.95 -46.32
C GLN A 196 1.06 -6.06 -45.30
N SER A 197 0.43 -5.73 -44.18
CA SER A 197 -0.49 -6.65 -43.51
C SER A 197 -1.62 -5.85 -42.86
N LYS A 198 -2.84 -6.17 -43.29
CA LYS A 198 -4.10 -5.61 -42.83
C LYS A 198 -4.48 -6.20 -41.48
N HIS A 199 -4.97 -5.31 -40.63
CA HIS A 199 -5.77 -5.43 -39.42
C HIS A 199 -6.61 -6.70 -39.19
N GLY A 200 -6.68 -7.11 -37.92
CA GLY A 200 -7.78 -7.92 -37.39
C GLY A 200 -7.48 -8.53 -36.02
N GLY A 201 -7.47 -7.75 -34.95
CA GLY A 201 -7.33 -8.27 -33.59
C GLY A 201 -7.37 -7.15 -32.54
N HIS A 202 -8.58 -6.81 -32.08
CA HIS A 202 -8.79 -5.94 -30.92
C HIS A 202 -8.33 -6.68 -29.65
N GLY A 203 -7.10 -6.42 -29.22
CA GLY A 203 -6.64 -6.69 -27.87
C GLY A 203 -6.91 -5.46 -27.02
N HIS A 204 -7.86 -5.56 -26.09
CA HIS A 204 -8.10 -4.55 -25.06
C HIS A 204 -6.78 -4.31 -24.30
N GLY A 205 -6.22 -3.11 -24.47
CA GLY A 205 -5.07 -2.65 -23.70
C GLY A 205 -5.43 -2.69 -22.22
N GLY A 206 -4.76 -3.59 -21.50
CA GLY A 206 -4.76 -3.57 -20.05
C GLY A 206 -4.25 -2.22 -19.58
N HIS A 207 -5.14 -1.45 -18.96
CA HIS A 207 -4.76 -0.27 -18.20
C HIS A 207 -3.91 -0.74 -17.01
N GLY A 208 -2.59 -0.79 -17.22
CA GLY A 208 -1.62 -0.85 -16.14
C GLY A 208 -1.59 0.51 -15.47
N HIS A 209 -2.31 0.64 -14.35
CA HIS A 209 -2.18 1.80 -13.49
C HIS A 209 -0.82 1.73 -12.78
N SER A 210 0.13 2.52 -13.27
CA SER A 210 1.34 2.88 -12.55
C SER A 210 0.96 3.71 -11.32
N HIS A 211 1.06 3.12 -10.13
CA HIS A 211 0.85 3.83 -8.88
C HIS A 211 2.11 4.64 -8.54
N ASP A 212 1.97 5.96 -8.59
CA ASP A 212 2.90 6.91 -7.98
C ASP A 212 2.63 6.90 -6.47
N SER A 213 3.58 6.35 -5.70
CA SER A 213 3.41 6.01 -4.28
C SER A 213 3.96 7.07 -3.34
N HIS A 214 3.22 8.17 -3.19
CA HIS A 214 3.24 8.96 -1.96
C HIS A 214 1.89 8.69 -1.24
N ASP A 215 1.93 8.15 -0.01
CA ASP A 215 0.81 7.76 0.88
C ASP A 215 0.10 6.40 0.65
N SER A 216 0.85 5.29 0.76
CA SER A 216 0.34 3.90 0.66
C SER A 216 -0.85 3.58 1.59
N HIS A 217 -0.88 4.12 2.82
CA HIS A 217 -1.96 3.86 3.78
C HIS A 217 -3.25 4.61 3.43
N GLY A 218 -3.14 5.87 2.99
CA GLY A 218 -4.30 6.67 2.61
C GLY A 218 -5.01 6.08 1.38
N HIS A 219 -4.23 5.63 0.39
CA HIS A 219 -4.76 5.00 -0.81
C HIS A 219 -5.37 3.61 -0.55
N SER A 220 -4.75 2.79 0.31
CA SER A 220 -5.31 1.49 0.70
C SER A 220 -6.65 1.65 1.42
N VAL A 221 -6.75 2.60 2.34
CA VAL A 221 -7.99 2.88 3.08
C VAL A 221 -9.05 3.48 2.15
N LEU A 222 -8.66 4.36 1.24
CA LEU A 222 -9.58 4.92 0.24
C LEU A 222 -10.15 3.85 -0.70
N LEU A 223 -9.32 2.92 -1.19
CA LEU A 223 -9.78 1.82 -2.03
C LEU A 223 -10.68 0.86 -1.26
N HIS A 224 -10.41 0.63 0.02
CA HIS A 224 -11.30 -0.13 0.91
C HIS A 224 -12.66 0.56 1.07
N ILE A 225 -12.69 1.87 1.35
CA ILE A 225 -13.93 2.64 1.44
C ILE A 225 -14.73 2.58 0.12
N ILE A 226 -14.05 2.65 -1.02
CA ILE A 226 -14.71 2.52 -2.32
C ILE A 226 -15.33 1.12 -2.47
N ALA A 227 -14.61 0.06 -2.08
CA ALA A 227 -15.15 -1.30 -2.11
C ALA A 227 -16.39 -1.43 -1.21
N ASP A 228 -16.35 -0.87 0.00
CA ASP A 228 -17.48 -0.88 0.94
C ASP A 228 -18.67 -0.09 0.38
N THR A 229 -18.42 1.05 -0.28
CA THR A 229 -19.49 1.84 -0.91
C THR A 229 -20.15 1.11 -2.07
N LEU A 230 -19.37 0.41 -2.89
CA LEU A 230 -19.88 -0.43 -3.96
C LEU A 230 -20.67 -1.61 -3.39
N GLY A 231 -20.21 -2.16 -2.27
CA GLY A 231 -20.94 -3.16 -1.49
C GLY A 231 -22.29 -2.64 -1.02
N SER A 232 -22.34 -1.49 -0.36
CA SER A 232 -23.59 -0.86 0.12
C SER A 232 -24.56 -0.58 -1.02
N ILE A 233 -24.07 -0.09 -2.18
CA ILE A 233 -24.91 0.12 -3.38
C ILE A 233 -25.49 -1.21 -3.88
N GLY A 234 -24.68 -2.27 -3.91
CA GLY A 234 -25.13 -3.60 -4.29
C GLY A 234 -26.27 -4.11 -3.41
N VAL A 235 -26.13 -3.97 -2.08
CA VAL A 235 -27.15 -4.38 -1.10
C VAL A 235 -28.42 -3.52 -1.21
N ILE A 236 -28.30 -2.23 -1.51
CA ILE A 236 -29.48 -1.38 -1.76
C ILE A 236 -30.23 -1.86 -3.01
N ILE A 237 -29.51 -2.18 -4.08
CA ILE A 237 -30.11 -2.70 -5.32
C ILE A 237 -30.78 -4.05 -5.06
N SER A 238 -30.15 -4.96 -4.32
CA SER A 238 -30.75 -6.25 -3.97
C SER A 238 -32.02 -6.05 -3.12
N ALA A 239 -32.00 -5.13 -2.15
CA ALA A 239 -33.17 -4.80 -1.34
C ALA A 239 -34.34 -4.25 -2.17
N LEU A 240 -34.07 -3.38 -3.15
CA LEU A 240 -35.10 -2.86 -4.06
C LEU A 240 -35.67 -3.96 -4.99
N LEU A 241 -34.83 -4.90 -5.43
CA LEU A 241 -35.26 -6.03 -6.24
C LEU A 241 -36.15 -7.00 -5.43
N MET A 242 -35.81 -7.24 -4.16
CA MET A 242 -36.64 -8.04 -3.25
C MET A 242 -38.02 -7.40 -3.04
N GLN A 243 -38.10 -6.09 -2.82
CA GLN A 243 -39.38 -5.40 -2.59
C GLN A 243 -40.28 -5.32 -3.83
N LYS A 244 -39.71 -5.21 -5.03
CA LYS A 244 -40.49 -5.02 -6.27
C LYS A 244 -40.81 -6.31 -7.01
N TYR A 245 -39.93 -7.31 -6.92
CA TYR A 245 -40.00 -8.53 -7.75
C TYR A 245 -40.04 -9.82 -6.92
N ASP A 246 -40.11 -9.75 -5.58
CA ASP A 246 -40.06 -10.88 -4.65
C ASP A 246 -38.85 -11.82 -4.85
N LEU A 247 -37.75 -11.27 -5.40
CA LEU A 247 -36.53 -12.01 -5.70
C LEU A 247 -35.65 -12.19 -4.44
N MET A 248 -36.06 -13.07 -3.53
CA MET A 248 -35.35 -13.38 -2.26
C MET A 248 -33.88 -13.79 -2.46
N ILE A 249 -33.51 -14.29 -3.63
CA ILE A 249 -32.15 -14.77 -3.97
C ILE A 249 -31.19 -13.60 -4.30
N ALA A 250 -31.71 -12.39 -4.53
CA ALA A 250 -30.89 -11.24 -4.93
C ALA A 250 -29.85 -10.84 -3.86
N ASP A 251 -30.21 -10.87 -2.58
CA ASP A 251 -29.30 -10.54 -1.46
C ASP A 251 -28.15 -11.55 -1.28
N PRO A 252 -28.41 -12.87 -1.24
CA PRO A 252 -27.37 -13.89 -1.25
C PRO A 252 -26.38 -13.76 -2.40
N ILE A 253 -26.88 -13.52 -3.63
CA ILE A 253 -26.01 -13.36 -4.81
C ILE A 253 -25.13 -12.13 -4.66
N CYS A 254 -25.69 -11.00 -4.21
CA CYS A 254 -24.93 -9.78 -4.02
C CYS A 254 -23.81 -9.97 -2.98
N SER A 255 -24.13 -10.60 -1.85
CA SER A 255 -23.18 -10.87 -0.76
C SER A 255 -22.02 -11.78 -1.21
N MET A 256 -22.33 -12.84 -1.96
CA MET A 256 -21.30 -13.71 -2.55
C MET A 256 -20.40 -12.98 -3.56
N LEU A 257 -20.97 -12.09 -4.39
CA LEU A 257 -20.19 -11.29 -5.34
C LEU A 257 -19.25 -10.32 -4.63
N ILE A 258 -19.72 -9.65 -3.56
CA ILE A 258 -18.90 -8.75 -2.74
C ILE A 258 -17.75 -9.54 -2.09
N ALA A 259 -18.04 -10.69 -1.49
CA ALA A 259 -17.01 -11.54 -0.88
C ALA A 259 -15.93 -11.99 -1.88
N ILE A 260 -16.32 -12.38 -3.09
CA ILE A 260 -15.36 -12.74 -4.16
C ILE A 260 -14.51 -11.52 -4.55
N LEU A 261 -15.12 -10.35 -4.69
CA LEU A 261 -14.40 -9.12 -5.04
C LEU A 261 -13.37 -8.75 -3.98
N ILE A 262 -13.74 -8.82 -2.69
CA ILE A 262 -12.82 -8.62 -1.56
C ILE A 262 -11.67 -9.64 -1.65
N GLY A 263 -11.99 -10.93 -1.81
CA GLY A 263 -10.98 -11.98 -1.93
C GLY A 263 -9.97 -11.74 -3.05
N VAL A 264 -10.45 -11.37 -4.25
CA VAL A 264 -9.59 -11.05 -5.40
C VAL A 264 -8.73 -9.81 -5.15
N SER A 265 -9.29 -8.78 -4.49
CA SER A 265 -8.57 -7.54 -4.16
C SER A 265 -7.43 -7.76 -3.15
N VAL A 266 -7.58 -8.71 -2.23
CA VAL A 266 -6.60 -8.96 -1.17
C VAL A 266 -5.39 -9.77 -1.64
N VAL A 267 -5.56 -10.65 -2.64
CA VAL A 267 -4.46 -11.47 -3.19
C VAL A 267 -3.23 -10.66 -3.61
N PRO A 268 -3.33 -9.59 -4.42
CA PRO A 268 -2.16 -8.79 -4.78
C PRO A 268 -1.52 -8.11 -3.57
N LEU A 269 -2.32 -7.61 -2.62
CA LEU A 269 -1.83 -6.95 -1.40
C LEU A 269 -1.03 -7.90 -0.51
N LEU A 270 -1.51 -9.15 -0.35
CA LEU A 270 -0.79 -10.18 0.39
C LEU A 270 0.49 -10.60 -0.34
N LYS A 271 0.44 -10.79 -1.67
CA LYS A 271 1.62 -11.17 -2.45
C LYS A 271 2.73 -10.12 -2.34
N GLU A 272 2.38 -8.84 -2.35
CA GLU A 272 3.34 -7.74 -2.16
C GLU A 272 3.92 -7.74 -0.74
N SER A 273 3.05 -7.81 0.27
CA SER A 273 3.47 -7.82 1.68
C SER A 273 4.37 -9.01 2.00
N ILE A 274 4.00 -10.22 1.54
CA ILE A 274 4.82 -11.43 1.64
C ILE A 274 6.16 -11.22 0.93
N GLY A 275 6.16 -10.63 -0.26
CA GLY A 275 7.39 -10.34 -1.00
C GLY A 275 8.36 -9.45 -0.20
N ILE A 276 7.86 -8.40 0.43
CA ILE A 276 8.68 -7.50 1.26
C ILE A 276 9.17 -8.24 2.52
N LEU A 277 8.31 -8.99 3.20
CA LEU A 277 8.68 -9.77 4.39
C LEU A 277 9.70 -10.88 4.08
N MET A 278 9.63 -11.47 2.88
CA MET A 278 10.59 -12.44 2.37
C MET A 278 11.89 -11.81 1.83
N GLN A 279 12.07 -10.49 1.97
CA GLN A 279 13.26 -9.77 1.49
C GLN A 279 13.49 -9.95 -0.02
N ARG A 280 12.40 -9.99 -0.78
CA ARG A 280 12.45 -10.10 -2.23
C ARG A 280 13.17 -8.87 -2.82
N THR A 281 13.94 -9.10 -3.88
CA THR A 281 14.48 -8.04 -4.72
C THR A 281 13.35 -7.15 -5.26
N PRO A 282 13.42 -5.82 -5.10
CA PRO A 282 12.38 -4.90 -5.58
C PRO A 282 12.21 -5.02 -7.10
N PRO A 283 10.98 -5.30 -7.60
CA PRO A 283 10.71 -5.44 -9.03
C PRO A 283 11.04 -4.18 -9.84
N SER A 284 10.96 -3.00 -9.22
CA SER A 284 11.33 -1.71 -9.82
C SER A 284 12.82 -1.64 -10.17
N LEU A 285 13.68 -2.35 -9.43
CA LEU A 285 15.12 -2.36 -9.64
C LEU A 285 15.60 -3.50 -10.55
N ASP A 286 14.76 -4.47 -10.92
CA ASP A 286 15.16 -5.61 -11.77
C ASP A 286 15.77 -5.14 -13.11
N HIS A 287 15.30 -4.03 -13.67
CA HIS A 287 15.85 -3.45 -14.90
C HIS A 287 17.05 -2.53 -14.67
N ALA A 288 17.11 -1.84 -13.52
CA ALA A 288 18.17 -0.88 -13.22
C ALA A 288 19.45 -1.54 -12.67
N LEU A 289 19.31 -2.65 -11.94
CA LEU A 289 20.43 -3.37 -11.32
C LEU A 289 21.47 -3.87 -12.33
N PRO A 290 21.10 -4.51 -13.45
CA PRO A 290 22.08 -4.94 -14.45
C PRO A 290 22.92 -3.78 -15.01
N GLU A 291 22.30 -2.63 -15.26
CA GLU A 291 23.00 -1.44 -15.73
C GLU A 291 23.96 -0.88 -14.65
N CYS A 292 23.54 -0.90 -13.39
CA CYS A 292 24.40 -0.50 -12.27
C CYS A 292 25.61 -1.44 -12.13
N TYR A 293 25.41 -2.76 -12.23
CA TYR A 293 26.50 -3.74 -12.17
C TYR A 293 27.51 -3.51 -13.29
N GLN A 294 27.03 -3.26 -14.52
CA GLN A 294 27.89 -2.97 -15.66
C GLN A 294 28.71 -1.70 -15.45
N ARG A 295 28.10 -0.61 -14.96
CA ARG A 295 28.81 0.65 -14.66
C ARG A 295 29.87 0.47 -13.58
N VAL A 296 29.58 -0.30 -12.53
CA VAL A 296 30.55 -0.57 -11.45
C VAL A 296 31.72 -1.43 -11.95
N GLN A 297 31.46 -2.43 -12.79
CA GLN A 297 32.52 -3.24 -13.41
C GLN A 297 33.40 -2.45 -14.39
N GLN A 298 32.91 -1.33 -14.93
CA GLN A 298 33.69 -0.44 -15.80
C GLN A 298 34.60 0.54 -15.02
N LEU A 299 34.49 0.62 -13.69
CA LEU A 299 35.36 1.46 -12.89
C LEU A 299 36.80 0.91 -12.92
N GLN A 300 37.77 1.82 -13.10
CA GLN A 300 39.18 1.44 -13.12
C GLN A 300 39.60 0.82 -11.79
N GLY A 301 40.21 -0.37 -11.85
CA GLY A 301 40.66 -1.10 -10.67
C GLY A 301 39.65 -2.07 -10.07
N VAL A 302 38.40 -2.14 -10.56
CA VAL A 302 37.44 -3.16 -10.16
C VAL A 302 37.61 -4.41 -11.04
N TYR A 303 37.95 -5.54 -10.44
CA TYR A 303 38.07 -6.82 -11.15
C TYR A 303 36.76 -7.58 -11.22
N ASN A 304 36.01 -7.60 -10.11
CA ASN A 304 34.78 -8.38 -10.04
C ASN A 304 33.79 -7.80 -9.02
N LEU A 305 32.51 -8.03 -9.28
CA LEU A 305 31.40 -7.73 -8.36
C LEU A 305 30.82 -9.07 -7.92
N GLN A 306 30.79 -9.29 -6.60
CA GLN A 306 30.38 -10.56 -5.99
C GLN A 306 29.22 -10.34 -5.02
N GLU A 307 28.38 -11.37 -4.88
CA GLU A 307 27.29 -11.45 -3.91
C GLU A 307 26.39 -10.19 -3.82
N PRO A 308 25.87 -9.66 -4.94
CA PRO A 308 24.89 -8.59 -4.87
C PRO A 308 23.60 -9.10 -4.22
N HIS A 309 23.20 -8.47 -3.12
CA HIS A 309 21.94 -8.76 -2.45
C HIS A 309 21.18 -7.46 -2.22
N PHE A 310 19.98 -7.35 -2.78
CA PHE A 310 19.13 -6.18 -2.68
C PHE A 310 17.75 -6.61 -2.19
N TRP A 311 17.22 -5.88 -1.22
CA TRP A 311 15.91 -6.15 -0.65
C TRP A 311 15.17 -4.86 -0.32
N THR A 312 13.85 -4.99 -0.23
CA THR A 312 12.98 -3.90 0.20
C THR A 312 12.81 -3.95 1.72
N LEU A 313 13.11 -2.86 2.43
CA LEU A 313 12.89 -2.77 3.87
C LEU A 313 11.43 -2.40 4.20
N CYS A 314 10.93 -1.37 3.55
CA CYS A 314 9.53 -0.94 3.51
C CYS A 314 9.28 -0.29 2.14
N THR A 315 8.05 0.14 1.87
CA THR A 315 7.69 0.84 0.62
C THR A 315 8.71 1.94 0.32
N ASP A 316 9.31 1.90 -0.87
CA ASP A 316 10.29 2.87 -1.39
C ASP A 316 11.57 3.07 -0.55
N VAL A 317 11.91 2.09 0.29
CA VAL A 317 13.19 2.02 0.99
C VAL A 317 13.92 0.74 0.59
N TYR A 318 14.82 0.88 -0.38
CA TYR A 318 15.65 -0.21 -0.87
C TYR A 318 17.01 -0.21 -0.20
N ILE A 319 17.45 -1.41 0.19
CA ILE A 319 18.74 -1.66 0.82
C ILE A 319 19.51 -2.64 -0.03
N GLY A 320 20.82 -2.43 -0.15
CA GLY A 320 21.72 -3.30 -0.88
C GLY A 320 22.99 -3.63 -0.10
N THR A 321 23.51 -4.82 -0.32
CA THR A 321 24.86 -5.24 0.07
C THR A 321 25.55 -5.83 -1.14
N LEU A 322 26.83 -5.53 -1.33
CA LEU A 322 27.63 -6.14 -2.38
C LEU A 322 29.10 -6.19 -1.99
N LYS A 323 29.85 -7.09 -2.63
CA LYS A 323 31.29 -7.23 -2.48
C LYS A 323 31.99 -6.83 -3.77
N LEU A 324 33.07 -6.06 -3.66
CA LEU A 324 33.92 -5.68 -4.79
C LEU A 324 35.31 -6.26 -4.61
N LEU A 325 35.80 -6.95 -5.64
CA LEU A 325 37.19 -7.36 -5.75
C LEU A 325 37.96 -6.29 -6.50
N VAL A 326 38.95 -5.68 -5.84
CA VAL A 326 39.65 -4.49 -6.32
C VAL A 326 41.15 -4.75 -6.43
N ALA A 327 41.80 -4.11 -7.39
CA ALA A 327 43.25 -4.18 -7.59
C ALA A 327 44.02 -3.58 -6.39
N PRO A 328 45.20 -4.13 -6.03
CA PRO A 328 45.97 -3.68 -4.86
C PRO A 328 46.52 -2.26 -4.97
N ASP A 329 46.61 -1.70 -6.18
CA ASP A 329 47.09 -0.35 -6.48
C ASP A 329 45.95 0.68 -6.68
N ALA A 330 44.69 0.25 -6.62
CA ALA A 330 43.55 1.13 -6.90
C ALA A 330 43.10 1.95 -5.68
N ASP A 331 42.55 3.15 -5.93
CA ASP A 331 41.98 4.00 -4.88
C ASP A 331 40.61 3.46 -4.41
N THR A 332 40.65 2.71 -3.31
CA THR A 332 39.49 2.13 -2.64
C THR A 332 38.42 3.16 -2.28
N ARG A 333 38.81 4.37 -1.86
CA ARG A 333 37.85 5.41 -1.43
C ARG A 333 37.10 5.99 -2.61
N TRP A 334 37.81 6.21 -3.71
CA TRP A 334 37.20 6.68 -4.95
C TRP A 334 36.21 5.64 -5.50
N ILE A 335 36.60 4.36 -5.57
CA ILE A 335 35.72 3.28 -6.03
C ILE A 335 34.47 3.16 -5.15
N LEU A 336 34.62 3.21 -3.82
CA LEU A 336 33.50 3.18 -2.90
C LEU A 336 32.55 4.36 -3.15
N SER A 337 33.07 5.59 -3.24
CA SER A 337 32.27 6.79 -3.52
C SER A 337 31.50 6.69 -4.84
N GLN A 338 32.15 6.23 -5.91
CA GLN A 338 31.51 6.07 -7.22
C GLN A 338 30.43 4.99 -7.19
N THR A 339 30.71 3.87 -6.53
CA THR A 339 29.74 2.77 -6.36
C THR A 339 28.49 3.25 -5.64
N HIS A 340 28.65 3.96 -4.51
CA HIS A 340 27.53 4.57 -3.80
C HIS A 340 26.74 5.52 -4.70
N HIS A 341 27.43 6.39 -5.47
CA HIS A 341 26.75 7.33 -6.37
C HIS A 341 25.90 6.62 -7.44
N ILE A 342 26.42 5.57 -8.08
CA ILE A 342 25.71 4.79 -9.11
C ILE A 342 24.42 4.19 -8.55
N PHE A 343 24.49 3.52 -7.39
CA PHE A 343 23.33 2.86 -6.80
C PHE A 343 22.35 3.83 -6.16
N THR A 344 22.81 4.96 -5.61
CA THR A 344 21.92 6.02 -5.09
C THR A 344 21.13 6.67 -6.23
N GLN A 345 21.70 6.84 -7.42
CA GLN A 345 20.96 7.29 -8.61
C GLN A 345 19.86 6.31 -9.03
N ALA A 346 20.07 5.01 -8.80
CA ALA A 346 19.06 3.98 -9.05
C ALA A 346 17.97 3.90 -7.96
N GLY A 347 18.02 4.74 -6.91
CA GLY A 347 17.01 4.78 -5.85
C GLY A 347 17.32 3.94 -4.62
N ILE A 348 18.53 3.35 -4.51
CA ILE A 348 18.95 2.61 -3.31
C ILE A 348 19.36 3.61 -2.22
N ARG A 349 18.63 3.60 -1.11
CA ARG A 349 18.83 4.55 0.00
C ARG A 349 20.00 4.18 0.89
N GLN A 350 20.20 2.88 1.14
CA GLN A 350 21.28 2.37 1.97
C GLN A 350 22.01 1.27 1.23
N LEU A 351 23.29 1.50 0.94
CA LEU A 351 24.17 0.53 0.32
C LEU A 351 25.32 0.21 1.27
N TYR A 352 25.66 -1.06 1.41
CA TYR A 352 26.85 -1.51 2.12
C TYR A 352 27.79 -2.21 1.13
N VAL A 353 28.98 -1.65 0.96
CA VAL A 353 29.99 -2.15 0.04
C VAL A 353 31.14 -2.72 0.85
N GLN A 354 31.38 -4.02 0.73
CA GLN A 354 32.61 -4.64 1.21
C GLN A 354 33.65 -4.62 0.09
N ILE A 355 34.88 -4.23 0.40
CA ILE A 355 35.97 -4.20 -0.57
C ILE A 355 37.02 -5.21 -0.15
N ASP A 356 37.25 -6.17 -1.05
CA ASP A 356 38.30 -7.17 -0.92
C ASP A 356 39.40 -6.84 -1.93
N VAL A 357 40.64 -6.82 -1.46
CA VAL A 357 41.80 -6.55 -2.32
C VAL A 357 42.29 -7.87 -2.89
N ALA A 358 42.50 -7.93 -4.21
CA ALA A 358 43.06 -9.11 -4.86
C ALA A 358 44.44 -9.43 -4.28
N ALA A 359 44.70 -10.71 -4.04
CA ALA A 359 46.03 -11.17 -3.69
C ALA A 359 46.99 -10.84 -4.84
N MET A 360 48.14 -10.24 -4.51
CA MET A 360 49.21 -9.89 -5.46
C MET A 360 49.75 -11.10 -6.22
#